data_AF-A0A3R7PMM7-F1
#
_entry.id   AF-A0A3R7PMM7-F1
#
_cell.length_a   1.000
_cell.length_b   1.000
_cell.length_c   1.000
_cell.angle_alpha   90.00
_cell.angle_beta   90.00
_cell.angle_gamma   90.00
#
_symmetry.space_group_name_H-M   'P 1'
#
loop_
_entity.id
_entity.type
_entity.pdbx_description
1 polymer ?
#
loop_
_entity_poly.entity_id
_entity_poly.type
_entity_poly.pdbx_seq_one_letter_code
_entity_poly.pdbx_strand_id
1 'polypeptide(L)'
;MELHPRRLVEPIYECTVYSFGATQGKIYGSLSRRRAEIIEEVPNEGSDLFYIRCLLPAVEAFGLQDELRVATQGASTAQLQMSLWGVVDADPYFTPTTKEEIEEYGAEVGTKNIAEQLLERIRRRKGLHRERVVENAEKQKFSLKGA
;
A
#
# COMPACT_ATOMS: atom_id res chain seq x y z
N MET A 1 10.92 -27.17 5.58
CA MET A 1 11.34 -25.98 4.82
C MET A 1 11.11 -24.78 5.73
N GLU A 2 12.16 -24.08 6.14
CA GLU A 2 11.99 -22.84 6.89
C GLU A 2 11.32 -21.80 5.99
N LEU A 3 10.09 -21.42 6.33
CA LEU A 3 9.36 -20.36 5.65
C LEU A 3 10.04 -19.03 6.00
N HIS A 4 10.81 -18.51 5.06
CA HIS A 4 11.37 -17.16 5.20
C HIS A 4 10.21 -16.17 5.09
N PRO A 5 10.06 -15.21 6.02
CA PRO A 5 8.94 -14.27 5.99
C PRO A 5 9.02 -13.43 4.70
N ARG A 6 7.99 -13.53 3.86
CA ARG A 6 7.90 -12.79 2.59
C ARG A 6 7.04 -11.55 2.82
N ARG A 7 7.62 -10.37 2.68
CA ARG A 7 6.87 -9.12 2.77
C ARG A 7 6.66 -8.49 1.41
N LEU A 8 5.53 -7.82 1.23
CA LEU A 8 5.32 -6.94 0.10
C LEU A 8 6.04 -5.63 0.34
N VAL A 9 6.62 -5.09 -0.73
CA VAL A 9 7.23 -3.78 -0.75
C VAL A 9 6.44 -2.91 -1.72
N GLU A 10 5.95 -1.77 -1.25
CA GLU A 10 5.17 -0.82 -2.05
C GLU A 10 5.92 0.50 -2.24
N PRO A 11 5.72 1.20 -3.37
CA PRO A 11 6.31 2.52 -3.58
C PRO A 11 5.57 3.55 -2.74
N ILE A 12 6.32 4.45 -2.10
CA ILE A 12 5.80 5.53 -1.26
C ILE A 12 6.17 6.87 -1.90
N TYR A 13 5.15 7.71 -2.06
CA TYR A 13 5.31 9.10 -2.44
C TYR A 13 5.54 9.97 -1.21
N GLU A 14 6.46 10.92 -1.31
CA GLU A 14 6.40 12.11 -0.50
C GLU A 14 5.35 13.05 -1.12
N CYS A 15 4.31 13.33 -0.34
CA CYS A 15 3.16 14.12 -0.74
C CYS A 15 3.17 15.44 0.03
N THR A 16 3.25 16.55 -0.69
CA THR A 16 3.13 17.90 -0.13
C THR A 16 1.79 18.49 -0.55
N VAL A 17 0.90 18.70 0.40
CA VAL A 17 -0.41 19.31 0.17
C VAL A 17 -0.33 20.79 0.57
N TYR A 18 -0.49 21.67 -0.40
CA TYR A 18 -0.64 23.11 -0.17
C TYR A 18 -2.12 23.45 -0.04
N SER A 19 -2.47 24.28 0.92
CA SER A 19 -3.84 24.76 1.06
C SER A 19 -3.92 26.12 1.72
N PHE A 20 -5.05 26.79 1.50
CA PHE A 20 -5.39 28.06 2.12
C PHE A 20 -6.58 27.92 3.07
N GLY A 21 -6.61 28.73 4.14
CA GLY A 21 -7.75 28.85 5.06
C GLY A 21 -7.98 27.65 5.97
N ALA A 22 -9.14 27.58 6.62
CA ALA A 22 -9.47 26.55 7.62
C ALA A 22 -9.90 25.19 7.00
N THR A 23 -9.06 24.58 6.15
CA THR A 23 -9.34 23.30 5.45
C THR A 23 -8.55 22.11 6.00
N GLN A 24 -7.63 22.35 6.94
CA GLN A 24 -6.70 21.37 7.52
C GLN A 24 -7.39 20.06 7.95
N GLY A 25 -8.51 20.14 8.68
CA GLY A 25 -9.26 18.95 9.12
C GLY A 25 -9.78 18.08 7.98
N LYS A 26 -10.15 18.68 6.84
CA LYS A 26 -10.61 17.93 5.66
C LYS A 26 -9.46 17.24 4.94
N ILE A 27 -8.28 17.87 4.92
CA ILE A 27 -7.06 17.30 4.36
C ILE A 27 -6.64 16.08 5.19
N TYR A 28 -6.63 16.22 6.53
CA TYR A 28 -6.35 15.10 7.42
C TYR A 28 -7.34 13.94 7.25
N GLY A 29 -8.63 14.22 7.10
CA GLY A 29 -9.62 13.17 6.83
C GLY A 29 -9.40 12.44 5.49
N SER A 30 -8.82 13.12 4.49
CA SER A 30 -8.51 12.50 3.19
C SER A 30 -7.22 11.66 3.27
N LEU A 31 -6.21 12.17 3.98
CA LEU A 31 -4.90 11.51 4.15
C LEU A 31 -4.98 10.29 5.08
N SER A 32 -5.71 10.38 6.19
CA SER A 32 -5.82 9.28 7.18
C SER A 32 -6.50 8.04 6.61
N ARG A 33 -7.48 8.22 5.72
CA ARG A 33 -8.14 7.12 5.00
C ARG A 33 -7.23 6.39 4.01
N ARG A 34 -6.07 6.98 3.68
CA ARG A 34 -5.13 6.52 2.65
C ARG A 34 -3.79 6.08 3.24
N ARG A 35 -3.79 5.65 4.51
CA ARG A 35 -2.59 5.23 5.29
C ARG A 35 -1.42 6.21 5.17
N ALA A 36 -1.71 7.49 5.02
CA ALA A 36 -0.66 8.49 4.94
C ALA A 36 -0.07 8.75 6.33
N GLU A 37 1.24 8.85 6.41
CA GLU A 37 1.97 9.24 7.62
C GLU A 37 2.36 10.72 7.51
N ILE A 38 1.83 11.56 8.41
CA ILE A 38 2.13 12.99 8.42
C ILE A 38 3.50 13.21 9.05
N ILE A 39 4.39 13.87 8.32
CA ILE A 39 5.76 14.16 8.77
C ILE A 39 5.78 15.51 9.47
N GLU A 40 5.22 16.53 8.80
CA GLU A 40 5.17 17.89 9.34
C GLU A 40 4.02 18.68 8.72
N GLU A 41 3.66 19.74 9.44
CA GLU A 41 2.77 20.78 8.97
C GLU A 41 3.42 22.13 9.28
N VAL A 42 3.45 23.00 8.29
CA VAL A 42 4.07 24.31 8.43
C VAL A 42 3.13 25.38 7.88
N PRO A 43 2.62 26.29 8.73
CA PRO A 43 1.92 27.49 8.29
C PRO A 43 2.92 28.53 7.77
N ASN A 44 2.52 29.27 6.74
CA ASN A 44 3.32 30.38 6.23
C ASN A 44 3.06 31.65 7.04
N GLU A 45 4.09 32.20 7.68
CA GLU A 45 3.96 33.42 8.47
C GLU A 45 3.64 34.62 7.55
N GLY A 46 2.44 35.20 7.71
CA GLY A 46 1.98 36.36 6.94
C GLY A 46 0.94 36.05 5.86
N SER A 47 0.50 34.79 5.72
CA SER A 47 -0.63 34.43 4.87
C SER A 47 -1.38 33.22 5.41
N ASP A 48 -2.63 33.02 5.01
CA ASP A 48 -3.40 31.81 5.37
C ASP A 48 -2.97 30.54 4.60
N LEU A 49 -1.84 30.58 3.90
CA LEU A 49 -1.25 29.44 3.21
C LEU A 49 -0.51 28.57 4.21
N PHE A 50 -0.70 27.26 4.10
CA PHE A 50 0.10 26.27 4.83
C PHE A 50 0.37 25.07 3.93
N TYR A 51 1.34 24.26 4.31
CA TYR A 51 1.55 22.96 3.69
C TYR A 51 1.63 21.84 4.72
N ILE A 52 1.17 20.67 4.30
CA ILE A 52 1.30 19.42 5.05
C ILE A 52 2.16 18.48 4.20
N ARG A 53 3.25 17.97 4.78
CA ARG A 53 4.13 16.98 4.15
C ARG A 53 3.89 15.62 4.77
N CYS A 54 3.68 14.61 3.95
CA CYS A 54 3.35 13.27 4.39
C CYS A 54 3.93 12.18 3.46
N LEU A 55 4.10 10.98 4.00
CA LEU A 55 4.41 9.78 3.23
C LEU A 55 3.09 9.10 2.86
N LEU A 56 2.88 8.83 1.57
CA LEU A 56 1.66 8.28 1.03
C LEU A 56 1.95 7.07 0.14
N PRO A 57 1.40 5.88 0.42
CA PRO A 57 1.53 4.74 -0.47
C PRO A 57 0.98 5.03 -1.86
N ALA A 58 1.74 4.67 -2.90
CA ALA A 58 1.40 5.00 -4.28
C ALA A 58 0.05 4.42 -4.75
N VAL A 59 -0.32 3.24 -4.23
CA VAL A 59 -1.61 2.60 -4.53
C VAL A 59 -2.78 3.43 -4.04
N GLU A 60 -2.60 4.13 -2.91
CA GLU A 60 -3.60 4.98 -2.28
C GLU A 60 -3.49 6.44 -2.70
N ALA A 61 -2.51 6.83 -3.53
CA ALA A 61 -2.44 8.18 -4.06
C ALA A 61 -3.46 8.46 -5.18
N PHE A 62 -3.96 7.41 -5.84
CA PHE A 62 -4.90 7.55 -6.95
C PHE A 62 -6.21 8.21 -6.50
N GLY A 63 -6.59 9.31 -7.17
CA GLY A 63 -7.79 10.08 -6.86
C GLY A 63 -7.69 11.02 -5.64
N LEU A 64 -6.51 11.13 -5.00
CA LEU A 64 -6.32 12.06 -3.87
C LEU A 64 -6.60 13.51 -4.28
N GLN A 65 -6.08 13.95 -5.43
CA GLN A 65 -6.25 15.34 -5.88
C GLN A 65 -7.72 15.68 -6.11
N ASP A 66 -8.51 14.77 -6.69
CA ASP A 66 -9.92 15.01 -6.97
C ASP A 66 -10.73 15.08 -5.67
N GLU A 67 -10.44 14.18 -4.72
CA GLU A 67 -11.04 14.19 -3.39
C GLU A 67 -10.72 15.49 -2.64
N LEU A 68 -9.46 15.92 -2.65
CA LEU A 68 -9.02 17.17 -2.03
C LEU A 68 -9.75 18.36 -2.64
N ARG A 69 -9.83 18.46 -3.98
CA ARG A 69 -10.56 19.53 -4.67
C ARG A 69 -12.02 19.60 -4.25
N VAL A 70 -12.71 18.46 -4.12
CA VAL A 70 -14.11 18.43 -3.68
C VAL A 70 -14.23 18.83 -2.21
N ALA A 71 -13.39 18.27 -1.34
CA ALA A 71 -13.46 18.51 0.10
C ALA A 71 -13.18 19.98 0.45
N THR A 72 -12.18 20.59 -0.20
CA THR A 72 -11.72 21.96 0.09
C THR A 72 -12.29 23.01 -0.85
N GLN A 73 -13.22 22.65 -1.74
CA GLN A 73 -13.77 23.54 -2.77
C GLN A 73 -12.67 24.12 -3.69
N GLY A 74 -11.64 23.33 -3.97
CA GLY A 74 -10.51 23.70 -4.83
C GLY A 74 -9.41 24.51 -4.14
N ALA A 75 -9.51 24.75 -2.82
CA ALA A 75 -8.53 25.52 -2.07
C ALA A 75 -7.23 24.77 -1.77
N SER A 76 -7.17 23.45 -2.02
CA SER A 76 -6.00 22.63 -1.80
C SER A 76 -5.48 21.94 -3.07
N THR A 77 -4.17 21.71 -3.11
CA THR A 77 -3.52 20.95 -4.16
C THR A 77 -2.39 20.09 -3.61
N ALA A 78 -2.29 18.86 -4.07
CA ALA A 78 -1.25 17.90 -3.70
C ALA A 78 -0.18 17.83 -4.78
N GLN A 79 1.08 17.76 -4.36
CA GLN A 79 2.22 17.41 -5.19
C GLN A 79 2.77 16.07 -4.72
N LEU A 80 3.02 15.15 -5.66
CA LEU A 80 3.49 13.80 -5.39
C LEU A 80 4.87 13.60 -6.00
N GLN A 81 5.85 13.24 -5.16
CA GLN A 81 7.20 12.92 -5.59
C GLN A 81 7.57 11.51 -5.11
N MET A 82 8.11 10.67 -6.00
CA MET A 82 8.60 9.34 -5.61
C MET A 82 9.75 9.49 -4.62
N SER A 83 9.60 8.89 -3.43
CA SER A 83 10.58 9.00 -2.34
C SER A 83 11.29 7.68 -2.10
N LEU A 84 10.56 6.66 -1.61
CA LEU A 84 11.16 5.41 -1.16
C LEU A 84 10.27 4.20 -1.41
N TRP A 85 10.78 3.03 -1.05
CA TRP A 85 10.06 1.77 -1.03
C TRP A 85 9.82 1.34 0.42
N GLY A 86 8.55 1.19 0.79
CA GLY A 86 8.14 0.82 2.15
C GLY A 86 7.71 -0.64 2.22
N VAL A 87 7.99 -1.28 3.35
CA VAL A 87 7.53 -2.65 3.62
C VAL A 87 6.11 -2.58 4.17
N VAL A 88 5.19 -3.34 3.59
CA VAL A 88 3.84 -3.50 4.13
C VAL A 88 3.91 -4.42 5.35
N ASP A 89 3.47 -3.93 6.50
CA ASP A 89 3.48 -4.68 7.77
C ASP A 89 2.32 -5.68 7.86
N ALA A 90 2.21 -6.55 6.86
CA ALA A 90 1.27 -7.66 6.83
C ALA A 90 1.84 -8.79 5.97
N ASP A 91 1.58 -10.04 6.36
CA ASP A 91 1.91 -11.19 5.52
C ASP A 91 0.83 -11.36 4.44
N PRO A 92 1.18 -11.31 3.14
CA PRO A 92 0.22 -11.60 2.07
C PRO A 92 -0.26 -13.05 2.02
N TYR A 93 0.39 -13.97 2.74
CA TYR A 93 0.02 -15.39 2.82
C TYR A 93 -0.31 -15.82 4.26
N PHE A 94 -0.73 -14.88 5.11
CA PHE A 94 -1.05 -15.18 6.50
C PHE A 94 -2.12 -16.28 6.59
N THR A 95 -1.79 -17.37 7.27
CA THR A 95 -2.74 -18.40 7.68
C THR A 95 -2.48 -18.71 9.14
N PRO A 96 -3.49 -18.66 10.03
CA PRO A 96 -3.31 -18.92 11.44
C PRO A 96 -2.92 -20.38 11.61
N THR A 97 -1.75 -20.62 12.20
CA THR A 97 -1.24 -21.99 12.40
C THR A 97 -1.08 -22.33 13.87
N THR A 98 -0.81 -21.32 14.69
CA THR A 98 -0.64 -21.50 16.13
C THR A 98 -1.99 -21.44 16.85
N LYS A 99 -2.08 -22.07 18.02
CA LYS A 99 -3.32 -22.07 18.83
C LYS A 99 -3.73 -20.66 19.23
N GLU A 100 -2.76 -19.82 19.60
CA GLU A 100 -2.99 -18.42 19.99
C GLU A 100 -3.55 -17.60 18.82
N GLU A 101 -2.97 -17.72 17.62
CA GLU A 101 -3.49 -17.05 16.42
C GLU A 101 -4.89 -17.54 16.04
N ILE A 102 -5.18 -18.83 16.21
CA ILE A 102 -6.50 -19.40 15.92
C ILE A 102 -7.55 -18.90 16.93
N GLU A 103 -7.18 -18.70 18.19
CA GLU A 103 -8.06 -18.11 19.20
C GLU A 103 -8.36 -16.63 18.91
N GLU A 104 -7.38 -15.87 18.42
CA GLU A 104 -7.54 -14.44 18.10
C GLU A 104 -8.26 -14.19 16.76
N TYR A 105 -7.84 -14.87 15.69
CA TYR A 105 -8.32 -14.63 14.32
C TYR A 105 -9.38 -15.63 13.85
N GLY A 106 -9.62 -16.70 14.62
CA GLY A 106 -10.45 -17.82 14.23
C GLY A 106 -9.71 -18.85 13.35
N ALA A 107 -10.33 -20.01 13.16
CA ALA A 107 -9.80 -21.07 12.30
C ALA A 107 -9.81 -20.70 10.80
N GLU A 108 -10.73 -19.81 10.40
CA GLU A 108 -10.78 -19.23 9.07
C GLU A 108 -10.72 -17.70 9.20
N VAL A 109 -9.66 -17.10 8.65
CA VAL A 109 -9.53 -15.64 8.58
C VAL A 109 -10.54 -15.12 7.57
N GLY A 110 -11.69 -14.65 8.05
CA GLY A 110 -12.76 -14.13 7.18
C GLY A 110 -12.39 -12.82 6.48
N THR A 111 -11.38 -12.10 6.98
CA THR A 111 -10.99 -10.78 6.46
C THR A 111 -9.59 -10.81 5.87
N LYS A 112 -9.48 -10.54 4.57
CA LYS A 112 -8.18 -10.48 3.88
C LYS A 112 -7.36 -9.28 4.35
N ASN A 113 -6.11 -9.53 4.70
CA ASN A 113 -5.16 -8.47 5.04
C ASN A 113 -4.87 -7.57 3.83
N ILE A 114 -4.42 -6.33 4.04
CA ILE A 114 -4.10 -5.38 2.97
C ILE A 114 -3.07 -5.97 1.99
N ALA A 115 -2.03 -6.64 2.51
CA ALA A 115 -1.02 -7.28 1.69
C ALA A 115 -1.62 -8.37 0.77
N GLU A 116 -2.54 -9.19 1.28
CA GLU A 116 -3.24 -10.21 0.50
C GLU A 116 -4.11 -9.57 -0.60
N GLN A 117 -4.88 -8.53 -0.24
CA GLN A 117 -5.72 -7.79 -1.20
C GLN A 117 -4.90 -7.17 -2.33
N LEU A 118 -3.76 -6.54 -2.01
CA LEU A 118 -2.84 -5.98 -3.00
C LEU A 118 -2.25 -7.06 -3.90
N LEU A 119 -1.78 -8.17 -3.32
CA LEU A 119 -1.23 -9.30 -4.06
C LEU A 119 -2.25 -9.88 -5.04
N GLU A 120 -3.48 -10.14 -4.60
CA GLU A 120 -4.55 -10.66 -5.45
C GLU A 120 -4.89 -9.71 -6.59
N ARG A 121 -5.02 -8.40 -6.31
CA ARG A 121 -5.31 -7.39 -7.34
C ARG A 121 -4.21 -7.37 -8.40
N ILE A 122 -2.94 -7.46 -7.99
CA ILE A 122 -1.80 -7.50 -8.91
C ILE A 122 -1.81 -8.81 -9.72
N ARG A 123 -2.01 -9.96 -9.07
CA ARG A 123 -2.05 -11.28 -9.74
C ARG A 123 -3.15 -11.33 -10.79
N ARG A 124 -4.37 -10.88 -10.46
CA ARG A 124 -5.49 -10.81 -11.41
C ARG A 124 -5.15 -9.94 -12.62
N ARG A 125 -4.64 -8.73 -12.40
CA ARG A 125 -4.23 -7.80 -13.47
C ARG A 125 -3.12 -8.38 -14.35
N LYS A 126 -2.17 -9.12 -13.76
CA LYS A 126 -1.05 -9.74 -14.48
C LYS A 126 -1.40 -11.09 -15.12
N GLY A 127 -2.64 -11.58 -14.97
CA GLY A 127 -3.04 -12.91 -15.45
C GLY A 127 -2.47 -14.08 -14.65
N LEU A 128 -1.79 -13.81 -13.53
CA LEU A 128 -1.15 -14.79 -12.63
C LEU A 128 -2.14 -15.40 -11.60
N HIS A 129 -3.44 -15.29 -11.84
CA HIS A 129 -4.47 -15.84 -10.95
C HIS A 129 -4.60 -17.38 -11.06
N ARG A 130 -4.04 -17.98 -12.13
CA ARG A 130 -3.91 -19.42 -12.28
C ARG A 130 -2.48 -19.81 -11.99
N GLU A 131 -2.30 -20.62 -10.96
CA GLU A 131 -1.00 -21.21 -10.65
C GLU A 131 -0.69 -22.27 -11.70
N ARG A 132 0.19 -21.94 -12.66
CA ARG A 132 0.80 -22.94 -13.53
C ARG A 132 2.02 -23.48 -12.81
N VAL A 133 1.80 -24.42 -11.89
CA VAL A 133 2.89 -25.08 -11.17
C VAL A 133 3.42 -26.23 -12.02
N VAL A 134 4.73 -26.30 -12.18
CA VAL A 134 5.37 -27.53 -12.66
C VAL A 134 5.39 -28.49 -11.48
N GLU A 135 4.43 -29.41 -11.45
CA GLU A 135 4.22 -30.33 -10.33
C GLU A 135 5.42 -31.25 -10.04
N ASN A 136 6.27 -31.49 -11.04
CA ASN A 136 7.39 -32.42 -10.94
C ASN A 136 8.72 -31.71 -11.25
N ALA A 137 9.38 -31.18 -10.22
CA ALA A 137 10.72 -30.60 -10.32
C ALA A 137 11.76 -31.62 -10.86
N GLU A 138 11.56 -32.91 -10.58
CA GLU A 138 12.52 -33.99 -10.86
C GLU A 138 12.53 -34.49 -12.31
N LYS A 139 11.53 -34.13 -13.13
CA LYS A 139 11.39 -34.63 -14.51
C LYS A 139 12.11 -33.76 -15.55
N GLN A 140 13.05 -32.91 -15.14
CA GLN A 140 13.98 -32.27 -16.07
C GLN A 140 15.02 -33.31 -16.53
N LYS A 141 14.69 -34.07 -17.57
CA LYS A 141 15.72 -34.84 -18.29
C LYS A 141 16.71 -33.83 -18.86
N PHE A 142 17.91 -33.75 -18.29
CA PHE A 142 19.05 -33.17 -18.98
C PHE A 142 19.20 -33.89 -20.32
N SER A 143 18.86 -33.20 -21.40
CA SER A 143 19.14 -33.63 -22.75
C SER A 143 20.65 -33.52 -22.98
N LEU A 144 21.40 -34.45 -22.42
CA LEU A 144 22.80 -34.74 -22.75
C LEU A 144 22.90 -36.21 -23.21
N LYS A 145 22.08 -36.56 -24.20
CA LYS A 145 22.34 -37.69 -25.09
C LYS A 145 22.26 -37.17 -26.52
N GLY A 146 23.40 -36.74 -27.06
CA GLY A 146 23.51 -36.31 -28.44
C GLY A 146 24.71 -35.41 -28.74
N ALA A 147 25.92 -35.88 -28.44
CA ALA A 147 27.17 -35.56 -29.16
C ALA A 147 28.23 -36.60 -28.75
#